data_AF-A0A3B4C1L2-F1
#
_entry.id   AF-A0A3B4C1L2-F1
#
_cell.length_a   1.000
_cell.length_b   1.000
_cell.length_c   1.000
_cell.angle_alpha   90.00
_cell.angle_beta   90.00
_cell.angle_gamma   90.00
#
_symmetry.space_group_name_H-M   'P 1'
#
loop_
_entity.id
_entity.type
_entity.pdbx_description
1 polymer ?
#
loop_
_entity_poly.entity_id
_entity_poly.type
_entity_poly.pdbx_seq_one_letter_code
_entity_poly.pdbx_strand_id
1 'polypeptide(L)'
;MTDTLAETEKIHQVKSALNGAYKEDGCVDLTKAASVVERYSGTPIPLVKPKSYHVRVCGQDDTVYAGNEDQLEAWEDHYLPERMAMKVIGAIDDFPCEAYDRQLVLLLCEDGNIYAYEDEVLHLVARSLKELFESGMTFPGIESFNLGEYFEDYMEDEYNEMMECDEIKEIREEHKKFRESLELQLLESLRELKNSQMKTEKELEEVAVWSRKTSDSSTTTTKDCWDIVPWQPNHWTTSYSCSYTCYNHRHYNCNVACAGF
;
A
#
# COMPACT_ATOMS: atom_id res chain seq x y z
N MET A 1 -41.77 -2.50 14.82
CA MET A 1 -41.96 -3.94 14.52
C MET A 1 -41.86 -4.25 13.03
N THR A 2 -42.27 -3.34 12.14
CA THR A 2 -42.13 -3.48 10.68
C THR A 2 -40.68 -3.37 10.20
N ASP A 3 -39.90 -2.45 10.76
CA ASP A 3 -38.55 -2.13 10.26
C ASP A 3 -37.56 -3.28 10.50
N THR A 4 -37.63 -3.90 11.67
CA THR A 4 -36.83 -5.08 12.04
C THR A 4 -37.13 -6.32 11.18
N LEU A 5 -38.38 -6.47 10.73
CA LEU A 5 -38.77 -7.59 9.84
C LEU A 5 -38.29 -7.36 8.40
N ALA A 6 -38.37 -6.11 7.93
CA ALA A 6 -37.84 -5.74 6.61
C ALA A 6 -36.31 -5.87 6.54
N GLU A 7 -35.59 -5.51 7.60
CA GLU A 7 -34.13 -5.66 7.69
C GLU A 7 -33.70 -7.13 7.70
N THR A 8 -34.38 -7.97 8.48
CA THR A 8 -34.07 -9.41 8.54
C THR A 8 -34.36 -10.12 7.22
N GLU A 9 -35.45 -9.76 6.55
CA GLU A 9 -35.78 -10.26 5.21
C GLU A 9 -34.72 -9.81 4.18
N LYS A 10 -34.28 -8.54 4.22
CA LYS A 10 -33.21 -8.04 3.35
C LYS A 10 -31.92 -8.83 3.55
N ILE A 11 -31.49 -9.05 4.80
CA ILE A 11 -30.29 -9.83 5.11
C ILE A 11 -30.41 -11.26 4.57
N HIS A 12 -31.57 -11.90 4.74
CA HIS A 12 -31.81 -13.24 4.22
C HIS A 12 -31.70 -13.28 2.68
N GLN A 13 -32.24 -12.27 1.99
CA GLN A 13 -32.12 -12.14 0.54
C GLN A 13 -30.68 -11.96 0.08
N VAL A 14 -29.87 -11.16 0.79
CA VAL A 14 -28.45 -11.00 0.46
C VAL A 14 -27.71 -12.33 0.61
N LYS A 15 -27.86 -12.99 1.76
CA LYS A 15 -27.22 -14.29 2.04
C LYS A 15 -27.61 -15.33 0.99
N SER A 16 -28.90 -15.41 0.64
CA SER A 16 -29.39 -16.34 -0.37
C SER A 16 -28.86 -16.01 -1.78
N ALA A 17 -28.81 -14.73 -2.15
CA ALA A 17 -28.30 -14.31 -3.45
C ALA A 17 -26.80 -14.55 -3.61
N LEU A 18 -26.01 -14.25 -2.57
CA LEU A 18 -24.57 -14.53 -2.52
C LEU A 18 -24.30 -16.04 -2.58
N ASN A 19 -25.01 -16.85 -1.79
CA ASN A 19 -24.89 -18.32 -1.86
C ASN A 19 -25.33 -18.87 -3.24
N GLY A 20 -26.22 -18.18 -3.94
CA GLY A 20 -26.60 -18.54 -5.31
C GLY A 20 -25.49 -18.34 -6.35
N ALA A 21 -24.35 -17.72 -5.99
CA ALA A 21 -23.19 -17.60 -6.87
C ALA A 21 -22.34 -18.87 -6.96
N TYR A 22 -22.51 -19.81 -6.02
CA TYR A 22 -21.83 -21.11 -6.08
C TYR A 22 -22.37 -21.98 -7.20
N LYS A 23 -21.45 -22.66 -7.88
CA LYS A 23 -21.70 -23.69 -8.88
C LYS A 23 -21.72 -25.08 -8.21
N GLU A 24 -22.14 -26.10 -8.95
CA GLU A 24 -22.24 -27.47 -8.44
C GLU A 24 -20.89 -28.10 -8.07
N ASP A 25 -19.80 -27.63 -8.69
CA ASP A 25 -18.43 -28.07 -8.45
C ASP A 25 -17.77 -27.40 -7.22
N GLY A 26 -18.47 -26.46 -6.57
CA GLY A 26 -17.97 -25.70 -5.43
C GLY A 26 -17.31 -24.37 -5.81
N CYS A 27 -17.00 -24.15 -7.09
CA CYS A 27 -16.46 -22.88 -7.58
C CYS A 27 -17.53 -21.78 -7.60
N VAL A 28 -17.10 -20.53 -7.71
CA VAL A 28 -17.99 -19.37 -7.65
C VAL A 28 -18.05 -18.63 -9.00
N ASP A 29 -19.24 -18.17 -9.36
CA ASP A 29 -19.41 -17.13 -10.39
C ASP A 29 -19.20 -15.74 -9.76
N LEU A 30 -17.97 -15.24 -9.86
CA LEU A 30 -17.59 -13.94 -9.30
C LEU A 30 -18.32 -12.76 -9.94
N THR A 31 -18.76 -12.89 -11.20
CA THR A 31 -19.54 -11.84 -11.88
C THR A 31 -20.94 -11.73 -11.27
N LYS A 32 -21.55 -12.88 -10.98
CA LYS A 32 -22.82 -12.95 -10.26
C LYS A 32 -22.67 -12.43 -8.83
N ALA A 33 -21.62 -12.82 -8.12
CA ALA A 33 -21.33 -12.31 -6.78
C ALA A 33 -21.17 -10.78 -6.78
N ALA A 34 -20.40 -10.21 -7.72
CA ALA A 34 -20.24 -8.77 -7.88
C ALA A 34 -21.58 -8.04 -8.09
N SER A 35 -22.45 -8.59 -8.95
CA SER A 35 -23.78 -8.04 -9.21
C SER A 35 -24.67 -8.04 -7.96
N VAL A 36 -24.51 -9.03 -7.08
CA VAL A 36 -25.21 -9.10 -5.80
C VAL A 36 -24.65 -8.07 -4.81
N VAL A 37 -23.33 -7.94 -4.73
CA VAL A 37 -22.66 -6.95 -3.88
C VAL A 37 -23.09 -5.54 -4.24
N GLU A 38 -23.08 -5.18 -5.54
CA GLU A 38 -23.53 -3.88 -6.02
C GLU A 38 -25.00 -3.61 -5.64
N ARG A 39 -25.88 -4.58 -5.87
CA ARG A 39 -27.31 -4.46 -5.56
C ARG A 39 -27.60 -4.24 -4.08
N TYR A 40 -26.80 -4.85 -3.21
CA TYR A 40 -27.03 -4.84 -1.76
C TYR A 40 -25.99 -4.05 -0.98
N SER A 41 -25.22 -3.18 -1.66
CA SER A 41 -24.18 -2.37 -1.02
C SER A 41 -24.71 -1.58 0.18
N GLY A 42 -23.89 -1.48 1.21
CA GLY A 42 -24.20 -0.87 2.50
C GLY A 42 -25.04 -1.74 3.44
N THR A 43 -25.47 -2.94 3.04
CA THR A 43 -26.28 -3.81 3.92
C THR A 43 -25.40 -4.45 4.99
N PRO A 44 -25.67 -4.24 6.29
CA PRO A 44 -24.91 -4.88 7.36
C PRO A 44 -25.43 -6.30 7.61
N ILE A 45 -24.54 -7.29 7.53
CA ILE A 45 -24.83 -8.69 7.85
C ILE A 45 -24.15 -9.05 9.16
N PRO A 46 -24.89 -9.29 10.26
CA PRO A 46 -24.28 -9.63 11.55
C PRO A 46 -23.58 -10.98 11.48
N LEU A 47 -22.40 -11.06 12.08
CA LEU A 47 -21.64 -12.30 12.25
C LEU A 47 -22.09 -13.04 13.51
N VAL A 48 -22.10 -14.37 13.42
CA VAL A 48 -22.31 -15.24 14.59
C VAL A 48 -21.07 -15.24 15.48
N LYS A 49 -19.88 -15.23 14.86
CA LYS A 49 -18.58 -15.06 15.49
C LYS A 49 -17.65 -14.25 14.57
N PRO A 50 -16.83 -13.33 15.12
CA PRO A 50 -16.95 -12.78 16.47
C PRO A 50 -18.27 -12.02 16.64
N LYS A 51 -18.86 -12.10 17.84
CA LYS A 51 -20.13 -11.40 18.13
C LYS A 51 -19.93 -9.90 18.08
N SER A 52 -21.01 -9.17 17.79
CA SER A 52 -21.07 -7.70 17.71
C SER A 52 -20.45 -7.08 16.46
N TYR A 53 -19.82 -7.86 15.59
CA TYR A 53 -19.36 -7.39 14.29
C TYR A 53 -20.36 -7.72 13.20
N HIS A 54 -20.33 -6.92 12.15
CA HIS A 54 -21.09 -7.11 10.92
C HIS A 54 -20.17 -7.03 9.72
N VAL A 55 -20.49 -7.81 8.68
CA VAL A 55 -19.96 -7.59 7.35
C VAL A 55 -20.84 -6.54 6.67
N ARG A 56 -20.30 -5.36 6.40
CA ARG A 56 -20.94 -4.39 5.52
C ARG A 56 -20.72 -4.85 4.09
N VAL A 57 -21.79 -5.28 3.43
CA VAL A 57 -21.73 -5.70 2.03
C VAL A 57 -21.32 -4.49 1.19
N CYS A 58 -20.22 -4.60 0.47
CA CYS A 58 -19.70 -3.50 -0.34
C CYS A 58 -18.66 -4.00 -1.34
N GLY A 59 -18.44 -3.23 -2.41
CA GLY A 59 -17.34 -3.45 -3.34
C GLY A 59 -16.05 -2.78 -2.83
N GLN A 60 -14.98 -2.88 -3.63
CA GLN A 60 -13.68 -2.30 -3.28
C GLN A 60 -13.72 -0.78 -3.11
N ASP A 61 -14.48 -0.07 -3.94
CA ASP A 61 -14.60 1.40 -3.90
C ASP A 61 -15.21 1.94 -2.60
N ASP A 62 -15.85 1.07 -1.82
CA ASP A 62 -16.47 1.37 -0.53
C ASP A 62 -15.61 0.88 0.65
N THR A 63 -14.32 0.60 0.39
CA THR A 63 -13.29 0.21 1.38
C THR A 63 -12.18 1.25 1.45
N VAL A 64 -11.22 1.05 2.36
CA VAL A 64 -9.98 1.85 2.44
C VAL A 64 -9.09 1.73 1.19
N TYR A 65 -9.35 0.76 0.30
CA TYR A 65 -8.62 0.54 -0.95
C TYR A 65 -9.36 1.05 -2.19
N ALA A 66 -10.25 2.04 -2.02
CA ALA A 66 -11.01 2.62 -3.12
C ALA A 66 -10.09 3.17 -4.23
N GLY A 67 -10.39 2.82 -5.48
CA GLY A 67 -9.59 3.22 -6.65
C GLY A 67 -8.19 2.60 -6.74
N ASN A 68 -7.83 1.64 -5.88
CA ASN A 68 -6.53 0.97 -5.92
C ASN A 68 -6.62 -0.36 -6.70
N GLU A 69 -6.66 -0.27 -8.03
CA GLU A 69 -6.77 -1.44 -8.91
C GLU A 69 -5.61 -2.44 -8.68
N ASP A 70 -4.39 -1.93 -8.45
CA ASP A 70 -3.19 -2.72 -8.18
C ASP A 70 -3.33 -3.61 -6.93
N GLN A 71 -4.09 -3.17 -5.93
CA GLN A 71 -4.30 -3.96 -4.72
C GLN A 71 -5.15 -5.21 -4.98
N LEU A 72 -6.15 -5.12 -5.86
CA LEU A 72 -6.97 -6.27 -6.23
C LEU A 72 -6.14 -7.27 -7.04
N GLU A 73 -5.36 -6.78 -8.00
CA GLU A 73 -4.41 -7.61 -8.76
C GLU A 73 -3.42 -8.31 -7.82
N ALA A 74 -2.88 -7.60 -6.83
CA ALA A 74 -1.98 -8.18 -5.85
C ALA A 74 -2.64 -9.31 -5.02
N TRP A 75 -3.90 -9.16 -4.59
CA TRP A 75 -4.62 -10.22 -3.88
C TRP A 75 -4.82 -11.48 -4.73
N GLU A 76 -5.02 -11.33 -6.04
CA GLU A 76 -5.19 -12.46 -6.97
C GLU A 76 -3.86 -13.17 -7.27
N ASP A 77 -2.76 -12.43 -7.35
CA ASP A 77 -1.53 -12.89 -7.99
C ASP A 77 -0.39 -13.22 -7.02
N HIS A 78 -0.39 -12.69 -5.80
CA HIS A 78 0.85 -12.65 -4.99
C HIS A 78 0.76 -13.33 -3.62
N TYR A 79 -0.40 -13.88 -3.24
CA TYR A 79 -0.58 -14.49 -1.93
C TYR A 79 -0.73 -16.00 -1.97
N LEU A 80 -1.41 -16.55 -2.97
CA LEU A 80 -1.70 -17.98 -3.06
C LEU A 80 -0.69 -18.68 -4.01
N PRO A 81 -0.53 -20.02 -3.90
CA PRO A 81 0.39 -20.78 -4.75
C PRO A 81 0.14 -20.65 -6.26
N GLU A 82 -1.13 -20.47 -6.63
CA GLU A 82 -1.56 -20.22 -7.99
C GLU A 82 -2.36 -18.92 -8.00
N ARG A 83 -2.37 -18.24 -9.16
CA ARG A 83 -3.23 -17.09 -9.36
C ARG A 83 -4.69 -17.50 -9.20
N MET A 84 -5.42 -16.78 -8.35
CA MET A 84 -6.83 -17.04 -8.09
C MET A 84 -7.66 -15.77 -8.24
N ALA A 85 -8.70 -15.80 -9.06
CA ALA A 85 -9.58 -14.65 -9.20
C ALA A 85 -10.34 -14.38 -7.89
N MET A 86 -10.49 -13.10 -7.52
CA MET A 86 -11.13 -12.71 -6.26
C MET A 86 -12.09 -11.53 -6.44
N LYS A 87 -13.07 -11.43 -5.54
CA LYS A 87 -13.95 -10.26 -5.47
C LYS A 87 -14.17 -9.80 -4.04
N VAL A 88 -14.03 -8.50 -3.81
CA VAL A 88 -14.46 -7.88 -2.54
C VAL A 88 -15.98 -8.06 -2.39
N ILE A 89 -16.39 -8.68 -1.28
CA ILE A 89 -17.80 -8.91 -0.95
C ILE A 89 -18.28 -8.08 0.25
N GLY A 90 -17.35 -7.48 0.98
CA GLY A 90 -17.65 -6.59 2.08
C GLY A 90 -16.45 -6.25 2.93
N ALA A 91 -16.69 -5.44 3.95
CA ALA A 91 -15.71 -5.04 4.94
C ALA A 91 -16.26 -5.14 6.36
N ILE A 92 -15.38 -5.34 7.34
CA ILE A 92 -15.68 -5.25 8.75
C ILE A 92 -14.93 -4.04 9.29
N ASP A 93 -15.69 -3.01 9.67
CA ASP A 93 -15.15 -1.77 10.21
C ASP A 93 -14.82 -1.91 11.71
N ASP A 94 -13.88 -1.09 12.20
CA ASP A 94 -13.47 -1.01 13.62
C ASP A 94 -13.01 -2.35 14.23
N PHE A 95 -12.40 -3.23 13.43
CA PHE A 95 -11.97 -4.54 13.88
C PHE A 95 -10.59 -4.47 14.60
N PRO A 96 -10.37 -5.16 15.73
CA PRO A 96 -9.12 -5.11 16.49
C PRO A 96 -8.03 -5.93 15.79
N CYS A 97 -7.52 -5.38 14.70
CA CYS A 97 -6.48 -5.92 13.83
C CYS A 97 -5.49 -4.80 13.45
N GLU A 98 -4.43 -5.17 12.73
CA GLU A 98 -3.41 -4.27 12.20
C GLU A 98 -3.75 -3.76 10.79
N ALA A 99 -4.87 -4.19 10.21
CA ALA A 99 -5.33 -3.69 8.91
C ALA A 99 -5.48 -2.15 8.92
N TYR A 100 -5.21 -1.53 7.77
CA TYR A 100 -5.32 -0.08 7.62
C TYR A 100 -6.72 0.43 8.00
N ASP A 101 -6.75 1.49 8.80
CA ASP A 101 -7.98 2.05 9.41
C ASP A 101 -8.83 1.03 10.18
N ARG A 102 -8.23 -0.08 10.64
CA ARG A 102 -8.91 -1.19 11.33
C ARG A 102 -10.06 -1.80 10.51
N GLN A 103 -10.00 -1.68 9.18
CA GLN A 103 -11.00 -2.22 8.28
C GLN A 103 -10.51 -3.52 7.66
N LEU A 104 -11.16 -4.62 8.04
CA LEU A 104 -10.85 -5.94 7.50
C LEU A 104 -11.67 -6.17 6.22
N VAL A 105 -11.00 -6.24 5.08
CA VAL A 105 -11.65 -6.44 3.77
C VAL A 105 -11.84 -7.93 3.52
N LEU A 106 -13.06 -8.33 3.15
CA LEU A 106 -13.41 -9.72 2.85
C LEU A 106 -13.48 -9.97 1.35
N LEU A 107 -12.76 -10.98 0.91
CA LEU A 107 -12.59 -11.40 -0.46
C LEU A 107 -13.23 -12.77 -0.65
N LEU A 108 -14.08 -12.91 -1.67
CA LEU A 108 -14.58 -14.19 -2.15
C LEU A 108 -13.69 -14.65 -3.30
N CYS A 109 -13.04 -15.79 -3.13
CA CYS A 109 -12.19 -16.40 -4.13
C CYS A 109 -13.03 -17.29 -5.07
N GLU A 110 -12.56 -17.52 -6.30
CA GLU A 110 -13.22 -18.37 -7.29
C GLU A 110 -13.38 -19.83 -6.85
N ASP A 111 -12.53 -20.30 -5.93
CA ASP A 111 -12.62 -21.62 -5.28
C ASP A 111 -13.72 -21.71 -4.21
N GLY A 112 -14.39 -20.59 -3.90
CA GLY A 112 -15.45 -20.50 -2.93
C GLY A 112 -15.03 -20.17 -1.50
N ASN A 113 -13.73 -20.07 -1.23
CA ASN A 113 -13.19 -19.67 0.05
C ASN A 113 -13.35 -18.16 0.29
N ILE A 114 -13.39 -17.79 1.57
CA ILE A 114 -13.44 -16.40 2.02
C ILE A 114 -12.11 -16.06 2.66
N TYR A 115 -11.48 -15.02 2.14
CA TYR A 115 -10.26 -14.48 2.68
C TYR A 115 -10.49 -13.11 3.33
N ALA A 116 -9.70 -12.79 4.34
CA ALA A 116 -9.63 -11.48 4.95
C ALA A 116 -8.22 -10.91 4.79
N TYR A 117 -8.12 -9.66 4.36
CA TYR A 117 -6.83 -9.00 4.19
C TYR A 117 -6.45 -8.16 5.42
N GLU A 118 -5.29 -8.43 6.00
CA GLU A 118 -4.67 -7.70 7.11
C GLU A 118 -3.18 -7.46 6.80
N ASP A 119 -2.77 -6.22 6.56
CA ASP A 119 -1.36 -5.78 6.49
C ASP A 119 -0.39 -6.76 5.80
N GLU A 120 -0.51 -6.91 4.49
CA GLU A 120 0.32 -7.85 3.68
C GLU A 120 0.16 -9.35 4.03
N VAL A 121 -0.92 -9.70 4.74
CA VAL A 121 -1.31 -11.08 5.01
C VAL A 121 -2.75 -11.33 4.54
N LEU A 122 -2.93 -12.44 3.83
CA LEU A 122 -4.24 -12.94 3.41
C LEU A 122 -4.63 -14.11 4.31
N HIS A 123 -5.73 -14.00 5.03
CA HIS A 123 -6.19 -15.01 5.95
C HIS A 123 -7.40 -15.77 5.42
N LEU A 124 -7.34 -17.11 5.36
CA LEU A 124 -8.52 -17.92 5.08
C LEU A 124 -9.44 -17.91 6.30
N VAL A 125 -10.53 -17.14 6.25
CA VAL A 125 -11.42 -16.92 7.42
C VAL A 125 -12.66 -17.81 7.44
N ALA A 126 -13.07 -18.33 6.28
CA ALA A 126 -14.15 -19.30 6.12
C ALA A 126 -14.01 -20.04 4.78
N ARG A 127 -14.50 -21.28 4.68
CA ARG A 127 -14.47 -22.07 3.45
C ARG A 127 -15.70 -21.90 2.56
N SER A 128 -16.67 -21.12 3.02
CA SER A 128 -17.85 -20.75 2.23
C SER A 128 -18.58 -19.55 2.84
N LEU A 129 -19.39 -18.87 2.03
CA LEU A 129 -20.33 -17.84 2.50
C LEU A 129 -21.32 -18.39 3.53
N LYS A 130 -21.74 -19.65 3.38
CA LYS A 130 -22.59 -20.33 4.37
C LYS A 130 -21.89 -20.42 5.72
N GLU A 131 -20.64 -20.89 5.75
CA GLU A 131 -19.85 -20.97 6.97
C GLU A 131 -19.65 -19.57 7.60
N LEU A 132 -19.24 -18.58 6.79
CA LEU A 132 -19.06 -17.19 7.24
C LEU A 132 -20.29 -16.66 7.98
N PHE A 133 -21.49 -16.88 7.43
CA PHE A 133 -22.73 -16.28 7.92
C PHE A 133 -23.51 -17.13 8.93
N GLU A 134 -23.30 -18.44 9.00
CA GLU A 134 -23.98 -19.34 9.94
C GLU A 134 -23.08 -19.73 11.14
N SER A 135 -21.78 -19.93 10.90
CA SER A 135 -20.80 -20.29 11.94
C SER A 135 -20.01 -19.09 12.43
N GLY A 136 -19.76 -18.12 11.54
CA GLY A 136 -18.89 -16.98 11.75
C GLY A 136 -17.56 -17.13 11.03
N MET A 137 -16.70 -16.13 11.20
CA MET A 137 -15.33 -16.11 10.69
C MET A 137 -14.36 -16.58 11.78
N THR A 138 -13.29 -17.26 11.35
CA THR A 138 -12.11 -17.54 12.19
C THR A 138 -11.05 -16.49 11.90
N PHE A 139 -10.59 -15.79 12.94
CA PHE A 139 -9.54 -14.78 12.82
C PHE A 139 -8.43 -15.04 13.87
N PRO A 140 -7.12 -14.94 13.55
CA PRO A 140 -6.52 -14.43 12.30
C PRO A 140 -6.89 -15.24 11.06
N GLY A 141 -6.88 -16.56 11.10
CA GLY A 141 -7.39 -17.39 10.00
C GLY A 141 -7.33 -18.88 10.34
N ILE A 142 -7.93 -19.72 9.48
CA ILE A 142 -7.70 -21.17 9.44
C ILE A 142 -6.28 -21.43 8.90
N GLU A 143 -5.92 -20.69 7.85
CA GLU A 143 -4.62 -20.62 7.20
C GLU A 143 -4.31 -19.15 6.91
N SER A 144 -3.04 -18.80 6.77
CA SER A 144 -2.59 -17.43 6.48
C SER A 144 -1.48 -17.49 5.45
N PHE A 145 -1.48 -16.54 4.53
CA PHE A 145 -0.59 -16.49 3.39
C PHE A 145 0.07 -15.12 3.36
N ASN A 146 1.39 -15.05 3.44
CA ASN A 146 2.10 -13.78 3.39
C ASN A 146 2.32 -13.35 1.94
N LEU A 147 2.38 -12.05 1.70
CA LEU A 147 2.72 -11.50 0.39
C LEU A 147 4.05 -12.09 -0.11
N GLY A 148 3.99 -12.73 -1.27
CA GLY A 148 5.15 -13.28 -1.97
C GLY A 148 5.76 -14.54 -1.37
N GLU A 149 5.11 -15.17 -0.38
CA GLU A 149 5.58 -16.42 0.23
C GLU A 149 5.69 -17.58 -0.77
N TYR A 150 4.85 -17.55 -1.81
CA TYR A 150 4.78 -18.60 -2.83
C TYR A 150 5.48 -18.25 -4.13
N PHE A 151 6.25 -17.16 -4.19
CA PHE A 151 7.14 -16.95 -5.32
C PHE A 151 8.19 -18.06 -5.35
N GLU A 152 8.32 -18.72 -6.50
CA GLU A 152 9.39 -19.68 -6.70
C GLU A 152 10.74 -18.97 -6.60
N ASP A 153 11.64 -19.52 -5.79
CA ASP A 153 13.03 -19.11 -5.82
C ASP A 153 13.58 -19.42 -7.22
N TYR A 154 14.07 -18.40 -7.92
CA TYR A 154 14.73 -18.60 -9.20
C TYR A 154 15.88 -19.60 -9.04
N MET A 155 15.91 -20.60 -9.91
CA MET A 155 17.10 -21.42 -10.04
C MET A 155 18.26 -20.54 -10.53
N GLU A 156 19.48 -20.78 -10.05
CA GLU A 156 20.65 -19.92 -10.35
C GLU A 156 20.86 -19.71 -11.87
N ASP A 157 20.58 -20.75 -12.66
CA ASP A 157 20.66 -20.70 -14.12
C ASP A 157 19.60 -19.78 -14.75
N GLU A 158 18.34 -19.84 -14.29
CA GLU A 158 17.25 -18.97 -14.78
C GLU A 158 17.49 -17.51 -14.42
N TYR A 159 18.01 -17.25 -13.21
CA TYR A 159 18.42 -15.91 -12.80
C TYR A 159 19.54 -15.39 -13.70
N ASN A 160 20.56 -16.21 -13.97
CA ASN A 160 21.66 -15.81 -14.85
C ASN A 160 21.17 -15.52 -16.28
N GLU A 161 20.28 -16.35 -16.83
CA GLU A 161 19.68 -16.11 -18.15
C GLU A 161 18.88 -14.80 -18.19
N MET A 162 18.05 -14.54 -17.18
CA MET A 162 17.30 -13.28 -17.06
C MET A 162 18.25 -12.07 -17.01
N MET A 163 19.36 -12.20 -16.31
CA MET A 163 20.35 -11.12 -16.16
C MET A 163 21.17 -10.86 -17.42
N GLU A 164 21.19 -11.84 -18.33
CA GLU A 164 21.79 -11.70 -19.65
C GLU A 164 20.83 -11.08 -20.69
N CYS A 165 19.56 -10.87 -20.35
CA CYS A 165 18.60 -10.16 -21.20
C CYS A 165 19.05 -8.72 -21.52
N ASP A 166 18.90 -8.33 -22.78
CA ASP A 166 19.28 -6.99 -23.27
C ASP A 166 18.51 -5.88 -22.53
N GLU A 167 17.22 -6.08 -22.23
CA GLU A 167 16.41 -5.10 -21.49
C GLU A 167 16.95 -4.90 -20.06
N ILE A 168 17.29 -5.98 -19.36
CA ILE A 168 17.84 -5.90 -17.99
C ILE A 168 19.22 -5.25 -17.99
N LYS A 169 20.04 -5.52 -19.01
CA LYS A 169 21.34 -4.86 -19.20
C LYS A 169 21.17 -3.36 -19.47
N GLU A 170 20.21 -2.97 -20.31
CA GLU A 170 19.91 -1.58 -20.60
C GLU A 170 19.46 -0.84 -19.34
N ILE A 171 18.49 -1.39 -18.60
CA ILE A 171 18.01 -0.83 -17.32
C ILE A 171 19.16 -0.67 -16.33
N ARG A 172 20.07 -1.64 -16.24
CA ARG A 172 21.24 -1.56 -15.35
C ARG A 172 22.19 -0.44 -15.74
N GLU A 173 22.46 -0.29 -17.03
CA GLU A 173 23.34 0.75 -17.54
C GLU A 173 22.72 2.15 -17.37
N GLU A 174 21.41 2.29 -17.60
CA GLU A 174 20.67 3.52 -17.32
C GLU A 174 20.67 3.86 -15.83
N HIS A 175 20.39 2.89 -14.97
CA HIS A 175 20.42 3.06 -13.52
C HIS A 175 21.81 3.46 -13.03
N LYS A 176 22.88 2.88 -13.60
CA LYS A 176 24.26 3.25 -13.31
C LYS A 176 24.55 4.71 -13.69
N LYS A 177 24.21 5.11 -14.91
CA LYS A 177 24.38 6.51 -15.39
C LYS A 177 23.59 7.50 -14.53
N PHE A 178 22.36 7.14 -14.14
CA PHE A 178 21.54 7.94 -13.25
C PHE A 178 22.20 8.13 -11.89
N ARG A 179 22.71 7.06 -11.29
CA ARG A 179 23.45 7.12 -10.01
C ARG A 179 24.70 8.00 -10.10
N GLU A 180 25.49 7.84 -11.17
CA GLU A 180 26.69 8.66 -11.39
C GLU A 180 26.33 10.14 -11.56
N SER A 181 25.25 10.44 -12.29
CA SER A 181 24.76 11.81 -12.45
C SER A 181 24.30 12.42 -11.12
N LEU A 182 23.56 11.66 -10.31
CA LEU A 182 23.09 12.10 -9.00
C LEU A 182 24.25 12.38 -8.03
N GLU A 183 25.28 11.54 -8.05
CA GLU A 183 26.50 11.74 -7.27
C GLU A 183 27.21 13.04 -7.66
N LEU A 184 27.34 13.32 -8.96
CA LEU A 184 27.94 14.56 -9.45
C LEU A 184 27.13 15.80 -9.06
N GLN A 185 25.80 15.76 -9.20
CA GLN A 185 24.92 16.87 -8.81
C GLN A 185 24.99 17.15 -7.30
N LEU A 186 25.07 16.10 -6.48
CA LEU A 186 25.25 16.25 -5.04
C LEU A 186 26.60 16.91 -4.71
N LEU A 187 27.69 16.47 -5.34
CA LEU A 187 29.01 17.06 -5.15
C LEU A 187 29.08 18.52 -5.59
N GLU A 188 28.40 18.87 -6.68
CA GLU A 188 28.28 20.25 -7.15
C GLU A 188 27.53 21.12 -6.13
N SER A 189 26.37 20.65 -5.67
CA SER A 189 25.57 21.33 -4.64
C SER A 189 26.38 21.57 -3.35
N LEU A 190 27.14 20.55 -2.89
CA LEU A 190 28.02 20.68 -1.72
C LEU A 190 29.14 21.71 -1.94
N ARG A 191 29.68 21.79 -3.16
CA ARG A 191 30.72 22.77 -3.51
C ARG A 191 30.16 24.20 -3.52
N GLU A 192 28.97 24.39 -4.07
CA GLU A 192 28.28 25.68 -4.07
C GLU A 192 27.98 26.16 -2.66
N LEU A 193 27.46 25.28 -1.80
CA LEU A 193 27.22 25.57 -0.38
C LEU A 193 28.52 26.00 0.32
N LYS A 194 29.61 25.24 0.15
CA LYS A 194 30.91 25.59 0.73
C LYS A 194 31.42 26.96 0.26
N ASN A 195 31.33 27.23 -1.04
CA ASN A 195 31.77 28.51 -1.61
C ASN A 195 30.93 29.68 -1.10
N SER A 196 29.61 29.48 -0.93
CA SER A 196 28.71 30.50 -0.39
C SER A 196 29.03 30.84 1.08
N GLN A 197 29.40 29.84 1.89
CA GLN A 197 29.86 30.03 3.26
C GLN A 197 31.18 30.82 3.32
N MET A 198 32.17 30.43 2.52
CA MET A 198 33.45 31.15 2.47
C MET A 198 33.31 32.60 2.00
N LYS A 199 32.33 32.88 1.11
CA LYS A 199 32.05 34.22 0.63
C LYS A 199 31.37 35.08 1.69
N THR A 200 30.38 34.52 2.41
CA THR A 200 29.73 35.22 3.53
C THR A 200 30.71 35.49 4.67
N GLU A 201 31.62 34.57 4.98
CA GLU A 201 32.68 34.79 5.97
C GLU A 201 33.64 35.92 5.58
N LYS A 202 34.06 35.99 4.31
CA LYS A 202 34.89 37.09 3.80
C LYS A 202 34.18 38.44 3.82
N GLU A 203 32.91 38.48 3.43
CA GLU A 203 32.11 39.71 3.47
C GLU A 203 31.92 40.20 4.92
N LEU A 204 31.72 39.29 5.87
CA LEU A 204 31.66 39.61 7.30
C LEU A 204 33.01 40.11 7.85
N GLU A 205 34.14 39.54 7.42
CA GLU A 205 35.48 40.03 7.77
C GLU A 205 35.78 41.42 7.19
N GLU A 206 35.41 41.68 5.93
CA GLU A 206 35.60 43.00 5.30
C GLU A 206 34.75 44.08 5.96
N VAL A 207 33.50 43.78 6.31
CA VAL A 207 32.61 44.68 7.06
C VAL A 207 33.16 44.94 8.48
N ALA A 208 33.73 43.93 9.14
CA ALA A 208 34.37 44.07 10.44
C ALA A 208 35.66 44.92 10.39
N VAL A 209 36.42 44.85 9.29
CA VAL A 209 37.63 45.67 9.06
C VAL A 209 37.26 47.12 8.73
N TRP A 210 36.23 47.36 7.93
CA TRP A 210 35.73 48.70 7.64
C TRP A 210 35.22 49.40 8.91
N SER A 211 34.41 48.70 9.70
CA SER A 211 33.86 49.23 10.96
C SER A 211 34.93 49.63 11.97
N ARG A 212 36.10 48.95 11.96
CA ARG A 212 37.26 49.27 12.80
C ARG A 212 38.04 50.50 12.33
N LYS A 213 37.95 50.88 11.05
CA LYS A 213 38.59 52.08 10.49
C LYS A 213 37.73 53.35 10.63
N THR A 214 36.41 53.21 10.66
CA THR A 214 35.48 54.34 10.82
C THR A 214 35.32 54.82 12.27
N SER A 215 35.75 54.03 13.26
CA SER A 215 35.74 54.41 14.67
C SER A 215 36.94 55.26 15.11
N ASP A 216 37.95 55.46 14.26
CA ASP A 216 39.09 56.37 14.52
C ASP A 216 38.80 57.84 14.15
N SER A 217 37.59 58.19 13.66
CA SER A 217 37.25 59.59 13.32
C SER A 217 35.91 60.13 13.83
N SER A 218 35.34 59.57 14.91
CA SER A 218 34.23 60.25 15.61
C SER A 218 33.97 59.66 16.99
N THR A 219 34.46 60.35 18.02
CA THR A 219 33.99 60.24 19.40
C THR A 219 32.61 60.86 19.53
N THR A 220 31.55 60.04 19.57
CA THR A 220 30.43 60.33 20.47
C THR A 220 29.68 59.05 20.82
N THR A 221 29.55 58.84 22.12
CA THR A 221 28.88 57.73 22.78
C THR A 221 27.37 57.79 22.57
N THR A 222 26.78 56.74 22.00
CA THR A 222 25.42 56.28 22.33
C THR A 222 25.41 54.76 22.34
N LYS A 223 25.10 54.21 23.52
CA LYS A 223 24.84 52.80 23.79
C LYS A 223 23.41 52.52 23.36
N ASP A 224 23.22 51.74 22.30
CA ASP A 224 21.97 51.04 22.07
C ASP A 224 22.23 49.54 22.09
N CYS A 225 21.68 48.91 23.13
CA CYS A 225 21.59 47.46 23.29
C CYS A 225 20.71 46.89 22.18
N TRP A 226 21.27 45.94 21.42
CA TRP A 226 20.46 44.96 20.69
C TRP A 226 20.63 43.62 21.37
N ASP A 227 19.53 43.13 21.94
CA ASP A 227 19.44 41.83 22.56
C ASP A 227 19.72 40.73 21.52
N ILE A 228 20.70 39.88 21.83
CA ILE A 228 20.95 38.64 21.10
C ILE A 228 19.83 37.68 21.49
N VAL A 229 18.87 37.46 20.59
CA VAL A 229 17.94 36.33 20.71
C VAL A 229 18.71 35.07 20.27
N PRO A 230 18.94 34.08 21.15
CA PRO A 230 19.62 32.85 20.76
C PRO A 230 18.73 32.03 19.83
N TRP A 231 19.27 31.62 18.70
CA TRP A 231 18.66 30.65 17.80
C TRP A 231 18.65 29.28 18.50
N GLN A 232 17.46 28.72 18.77
CA GLN A 232 17.32 27.34 19.22
C GLN A 232 17.14 26.42 18.00
N PRO A 233 17.90 25.30 17.89
CA PRO A 233 17.63 24.31 16.87
C PRO A 233 16.37 23.54 17.25
N ASN A 234 15.32 23.67 16.44
CA ASN A 234 14.14 22.82 16.57
C ASN A 234 14.52 21.40 16.14
N HIS A 235 14.56 20.49 17.12
CA HIS A 235 14.46 19.06 16.92
C HIS A 235 13.16 18.73 16.18
N TRP A 236 13.25 18.23 14.95
CA TRP A 236 12.40 17.16 14.43
C TRP A 236 13.23 16.29 13.50
N THR A 237 13.77 15.21 14.05
CA THR A 237 14.08 13.99 13.32
C THR A 237 12.74 13.35 12.95
N THR A 238 12.28 13.56 11.72
CA THR A 238 11.29 12.67 11.13
C THR A 238 12.05 11.53 10.47
N SER A 239 11.93 10.37 11.10
CA SER A 239 12.36 9.08 10.60
C SER A 239 11.83 8.85 9.19
N TYR A 240 12.74 8.44 8.30
CA TYR A 240 12.42 7.91 6.99
C TYR A 240 11.48 6.70 7.10
N SER A 241 10.36 6.75 6.37
CA SER A 241 9.89 5.59 5.61
C SER A 241 9.55 6.09 4.21
N CYS A 242 10.56 6.07 3.33
CA CYS A 242 10.33 6.15 1.90
C CYS A 242 9.82 4.76 1.49
N SER A 243 8.51 4.61 1.44
CA SER A 243 7.86 3.44 0.86
C SER A 243 8.26 3.35 -0.61
N TYR A 244 9.01 2.31 -0.96
CA TYR A 244 9.24 1.90 -2.35
C TYR A 244 7.87 1.69 -3.00
N THR A 245 7.46 2.62 -3.85
CA THR A 245 6.40 2.40 -4.83
C THR A 245 7.06 2.37 -6.20
N CYS A 246 7.65 1.21 -6.49
CA CYS A 246 7.93 0.79 -7.86
C CYS A 246 7.18 -0.53 -8.06
N TYR A 247 5.85 -0.48 -8.08
CA TYR A 247 5.05 -1.56 -8.63
C TYR A 247 5.16 -1.46 -10.16
N ASN A 248 5.67 -2.54 -10.75
CA ASN A 248 5.87 -2.70 -12.18
C ASN A 248 4.53 -2.73 -12.90
N HIS A 249 4.10 -1.59 -13.42
CA HIS A 249 3.20 -1.57 -14.57
C HIS A 249 4.01 -1.88 -15.83
N ARG A 250 4.02 -3.15 -16.24
CA ARG A 250 4.03 -3.56 -17.66
C ARG A 250 3.87 -5.07 -17.77
N HIS A 251 2.72 -5.47 -18.31
CA HIS A 251 2.47 -6.79 -18.87
C HIS A 251 3.67 -7.28 -19.71
N TYR A 252 4.39 -8.29 -19.22
CA TYR A 252 5.30 -9.07 -20.06
C TYR A 252 4.47 -10.09 -20.85
N ASN A 253 3.96 -9.66 -22.00
CA ASN A 253 3.48 -10.56 -23.04
C ASN A 253 4.69 -11.19 -23.75
N CYS A 254 5.30 -12.21 -23.12
CA CYS A 254 6.18 -13.12 -23.85
C CYS A 254 5.30 -14.11 -24.62
N ASN A 255 4.84 -13.69 -25.80
CA ASN A 255 4.27 -14.59 -26.80
C ASN A 255 5.37 -15.53 -27.32
N VAL A 256 5.56 -16.67 -26.64
CA VAL A 256 6.26 -17.80 -27.25
C VAL A 256 5.26 -18.49 -28.18
N ALA A 257 5.26 -18.03 -29.43
CA ALA A 257 4.61 -18.73 -30.53
C ALA A 257 5.30 -20.09 -30.74
N CYS A 258 4.67 -21.16 -30.27
CA CYS A 258 4.95 -22.51 -30.76
C CYS A 258 4.52 -22.60 -32.23
N ALA A 259 5.43 -22.27 -33.14
CA ALA A 259 5.37 -22.69 -34.53
C ALA A 259 6.18 -23.98 -34.68
N GLY A 260 5.50 -25.06 -35.08
CA GLY A 260 6.06 -26.40 -35.12
C GLY A 260 7.13 -26.65 -36.18
N PHE A 261 7.94 -27.66 -35.90
CA PHE A 261 8.36 -28.72 -36.82
C PHE A 261 8.53 -30.02 -36.03
#